data_AF-L0R6N2-F1
#
_entry.id   AF-L0R6N2-F1
#
_cell.length_a   1.000
_cell.length_b   1.000
_cell.length_c   1.000
_cell.angle_alpha   90.00
_cell.angle_beta   90.00
_cell.angle_gamma   90.00
#
_symmetry.space_group_name_H-M   'P 1'
#
loop_
_entity.id
_entity.type
_entity.pdbx_description
1 polymer ?
#
loop_
_entity_poly.entity_id
_entity_poly.type
_entity_poly.pdbx_seq_one_letter_code
_entity_poly.pdbx_strand_id
1 'polypeptide(L)'
;MNYSSAKPKKLFLNCIISAMKSIVPKGIFLTSLFLIISGTAFSNDCYTINGESLEDNTNTRPFVCFPHDEHNENAGLDDNCARCHHVYTDGQLMPDESSEDSSCSECHMSQEKPNDLDLIVRYHKLCRSCHLEEKKGPITCGECHKKP
;
A
#
# COMPACT_ATOMS: atom_id res chain seq x y z
N MET A 1 26.51 56.85 9.70
CA MET A 1 27.49 56.40 8.70
C MET A 1 26.74 55.73 7.58
N ASN A 2 26.67 56.41 6.43
CA ASN A 2 26.13 55.87 5.18
C ASN A 2 27.16 54.93 4.57
N TYR A 3 26.73 53.78 4.04
CA TYR A 3 27.27 53.29 2.78
C TYR A 3 26.16 52.62 1.96
N SER A 4 25.88 53.28 0.84
CA SER A 4 25.08 52.82 -0.29
C SER A 4 25.99 52.01 -1.23
N SER A 5 25.47 50.93 -1.82
CA SER A 5 25.95 50.46 -3.12
C SER A 5 24.98 49.48 -3.79
N ALA A 6 24.20 50.04 -4.72
CA ALA A 6 23.89 49.55 -6.07
C ALA A 6 23.59 48.06 -6.32
N LYS A 7 22.33 47.78 -6.75
CA LYS A 7 22.01 46.74 -7.74
C LYS A 7 22.39 47.25 -9.14
N PRO A 8 22.77 46.37 -10.10
CA PRO A 8 21.76 45.94 -11.09
C PRO A 8 21.93 44.49 -11.59
N LYS A 9 21.10 43.56 -11.11
CA LYS A 9 20.93 42.20 -11.68
C LYS A 9 19.98 42.19 -12.91
N LYS A 10 20.23 43.03 -13.90
CA LYS A 10 19.44 43.05 -15.16
C LYS A 10 20.26 42.93 -16.45
N LEU A 11 21.58 42.82 -16.37
CA LEU A 11 22.43 42.66 -17.56
C LEU A 11 22.72 41.19 -17.94
N PHE A 12 22.62 40.24 -17.00
CA PHE A 12 22.91 38.83 -17.26
C PHE A 12 21.76 38.03 -17.90
N LEU A 13 20.53 38.57 -17.90
CA LEU A 13 19.36 37.84 -18.40
C LEU A 13 19.15 37.98 -19.91
N ASN A 14 19.73 39.02 -20.55
CA ASN A 14 19.52 39.29 -21.97
C ASN A 14 20.54 38.61 -22.90
N CYS A 15 21.60 37.99 -22.37
CA CYS A 15 22.64 37.37 -23.19
C CYS A 15 22.35 35.89 -23.53
N ILE A 16 21.46 35.22 -22.80
CA ILE A 16 21.07 33.81 -23.08
C ILE A 16 19.92 33.75 -24.10
N ILE A 17 19.07 34.79 -24.15
CA ILE A 17 17.87 34.82 -25.01
C ILE A 17 18.21 34.98 -26.51
N SER A 18 19.42 35.44 -26.86
CA SER A 18 19.81 35.71 -28.25
C SER A 18 20.54 34.56 -28.98
N ALA A 19 20.74 33.40 -28.34
CA ALA A 19 21.51 32.29 -28.92
C ALA A 19 20.68 31.05 -29.31
N MET A 20 19.34 31.15 -29.32
CA MET A 20 18.44 30.03 -29.66
C MET A 20 17.42 30.37 -30.76
N LYS A 21 17.73 31.32 -31.66
CA LYS A 21 16.83 31.74 -32.75
C LYS A 21 17.23 31.30 -34.15
N SER A 22 18.19 30.38 -34.28
CA SER A 22 18.52 29.76 -35.56
C SER A 22 18.50 28.26 -35.39
N ILE A 23 17.80 27.57 -36.30
CA ILE A 23 17.70 26.10 -36.44
C ILE A 23 16.50 25.48 -35.70
N VAL A 24 15.28 25.82 -36.13
CA VAL A 24 14.17 24.85 -36.18
C VAL A 24 13.35 25.12 -37.45
N PRO A 25 13.28 24.19 -38.42
CA PRO A 25 12.38 24.35 -39.56
C PRO A 25 10.92 24.32 -39.06
N LYS A 26 10.15 25.34 -39.43
CA LYS A 26 8.71 25.48 -39.18
C LYS A 26 7.97 24.39 -39.96
N GLY A 27 7.88 23.18 -39.42
CA GLY A 27 7.22 22.11 -40.15
C GLY A 27 7.03 20.79 -39.42
N ILE A 28 7.36 20.67 -38.12
CA ILE A 28 7.14 19.45 -37.35
C ILE A 28 6.85 19.84 -35.90
N PHE A 29 5.63 20.28 -35.60
CA PHE A 29 5.21 20.62 -34.23
C PHE A 29 3.75 20.25 -33.98
N LEU A 30 3.31 19.08 -34.48
CA LEU A 30 1.94 18.62 -34.32
C LEU A 30 1.78 17.15 -33.92
N THR A 31 2.85 16.45 -33.53
CA THR A 31 2.76 15.00 -33.20
C THR A 31 3.43 14.58 -31.89
N SER A 32 3.83 15.51 -31.00
CA SER A 32 4.59 15.16 -29.79
C SER A 32 3.92 15.55 -28.47
N LEU A 33 2.58 15.57 -28.43
CA LEU A 33 1.81 15.78 -27.18
C LEU A 33 0.87 14.61 -26.84
N PHE A 34 0.89 13.51 -27.59
CA PHE A 34 -0.08 12.41 -27.46
C PHE A 34 0.45 11.15 -26.74
N LEU A 35 1.53 11.25 -25.96
CA LEU A 35 2.19 10.09 -25.33
C LEU A 35 2.60 10.33 -23.85
N ILE A 36 1.76 11.01 -23.06
CA ILE A 36 1.92 11.05 -21.59
C ILE A 36 0.58 10.76 -20.89
N ILE A 37 -0.21 9.85 -21.46
CA ILE A 37 -1.30 9.19 -20.74
C ILE A 37 -1.19 7.67 -21.02
N SER A 38 0.02 7.13 -20.90
CA SER A 38 0.16 5.68 -20.72
C SER A 38 -0.21 5.39 -19.28
N GLY A 39 -1.36 4.75 -19.11
CA GLY A 39 -2.02 4.54 -17.83
C GLY A 39 -1.12 3.88 -16.81
N THR A 40 -1.16 4.42 -15.59
CA THR A 40 -0.96 3.63 -14.39
C THR A 40 -2.16 2.69 -14.28
N ALA A 41 -2.09 1.55 -14.97
CA ALA A 41 -2.86 0.39 -14.57
C ALA A 41 -2.27 -0.06 -13.24
N PHE A 42 -2.75 0.50 -12.13
CA PHE A 42 -2.56 -0.11 -10.83
C PHE A 42 -3.31 -1.44 -10.91
N SER A 43 -2.57 -2.54 -11.05
CA SER A 43 -3.12 -3.85 -10.73
C SER A 43 -3.34 -3.82 -9.24
N ASN A 44 -4.58 -3.55 -8.82
CA ASN A 44 -4.98 -3.78 -7.45
C ASN A 44 -5.09 -5.29 -7.29
N ASP A 45 -3.95 -5.93 -7.02
CA ASP A 45 -3.80 -7.36 -6.78
C ASP A 45 -4.58 -7.71 -5.51
N CYS A 46 -5.87 -7.90 -5.71
CA CYS A 46 -6.82 -8.19 -4.67
C CYS A 46 -6.69 -9.65 -4.29
N TYR A 47 -5.96 -9.92 -3.23
CA TYR A 47 -5.90 -11.26 -2.66
C TYR A 47 -7.09 -11.45 -1.72
N THR A 48 -7.85 -12.53 -1.94
CA THR A 48 -8.84 -12.98 -0.95
C THR A 48 -8.12 -13.65 0.19
N ILE A 49 -8.18 -13.04 1.38
CA ILE A 49 -7.61 -13.59 2.59
C ILE A 49 -8.22 -14.98 2.87
N ASN A 50 -7.39 -16.04 2.76
CA ASN A 50 -7.68 -17.43 3.11
C ASN A 50 -9.08 -17.95 2.71
N GLY A 51 -9.54 -17.61 1.50
CA GLY A 51 -10.85 -18.07 1.02
C GLY A 51 -11.02 -19.59 0.99
N GLU A 52 -9.91 -20.31 0.79
CA GLU A 52 -9.88 -21.77 0.68
C GLU A 52 -9.77 -22.51 2.03
N SER A 53 -9.36 -21.80 3.10
CA SER A 53 -9.20 -22.41 4.43
C SER A 53 -10.45 -22.39 5.29
N LEU A 54 -11.48 -21.64 4.86
CA LEU A 54 -12.78 -21.60 5.53
C LEU A 54 -13.72 -22.60 4.84
N GLU A 55 -14.53 -23.31 5.60
CA GLU A 55 -15.52 -24.22 5.02
C GLU A 55 -16.55 -23.42 4.19
N ASP A 56 -16.88 -23.89 2.98
CA ASP A 56 -17.73 -23.18 1.99
C ASP A 56 -19.12 -22.76 2.53
N ASN A 57 -19.59 -23.35 3.62
CA ASN A 57 -20.90 -23.15 4.22
C ASN A 57 -20.89 -22.35 5.54
N THR A 58 -19.73 -21.96 6.06
CA THR A 58 -19.61 -21.15 7.29
C THR A 58 -19.47 -19.67 7.00
N ASN A 59 -19.14 -19.29 5.75
CA ASN A 59 -18.91 -17.90 5.41
C ASN A 59 -20.23 -17.11 5.35
N THR A 60 -20.46 -16.28 6.37
CA THR A 60 -21.68 -15.44 6.48
C THR A 60 -21.50 -14.04 5.89
N ARG A 61 -20.32 -13.72 5.35
CA ARG A 61 -19.96 -12.39 4.84
C ARG A 61 -19.21 -12.48 3.50
N PRO A 62 -19.26 -11.44 2.65
CA PRO A 62 -18.38 -11.37 1.48
C PRO A 62 -16.90 -11.51 1.87
N PHE A 63 -16.07 -12.10 1.01
CA PHE A 63 -14.63 -12.13 1.22
C PHE A 63 -14.04 -10.71 1.26
N VAL A 64 -13.02 -10.53 2.09
CA VAL A 64 -12.29 -9.26 2.17
C VAL A 64 -11.26 -9.25 1.06
N CYS A 65 -11.35 -8.24 0.20
CA CYS A 65 -10.30 -7.88 -0.72
C CYS A 65 -9.15 -7.21 0.05
N PHE A 66 -7.96 -7.78 -0.01
CA PHE A 66 -6.79 -7.22 0.65
C PHE A 66 -5.66 -6.95 -0.36
N PRO A 67 -5.49 -5.70 -0.82
CA PRO A 67 -4.37 -5.32 -1.66
C PRO A 67 -3.12 -5.20 -0.77
N HIS A 68 -2.44 -6.33 -0.54
CA HIS A 68 -1.40 -6.48 0.50
C HIS A 68 -0.33 -5.39 0.45
N ASP A 69 0.28 -5.17 -0.71
CA ASP A 69 1.37 -4.22 -0.88
C ASP A 69 0.89 -2.76 -0.73
N GLU A 70 -0.20 -2.39 -1.40
CA GLU A 70 -0.78 -1.04 -1.27
C GLU A 70 -1.23 -0.75 0.17
N HIS A 71 -1.80 -1.74 0.86
CA HIS A 71 -2.17 -1.61 2.26
C HIS A 71 -0.94 -1.32 3.12
N ASN A 72 0.14 -2.10 2.95
CA ASN A 72 1.33 -1.99 3.78
C ASN A 72 2.08 -0.67 3.51
N GLU A 73 2.16 -0.23 2.26
CA GLU A 73 2.79 1.04 1.90
C GLU A 73 2.04 2.21 2.54
N ASN A 74 0.72 2.23 2.39
CA ASN A 74 -0.13 3.28 2.96
C ASN A 74 -0.15 3.27 4.50
N ALA A 75 0.04 2.10 5.11
CA ALA A 75 0.10 1.94 6.57
C ALA A 75 1.52 2.17 7.13
N GLY A 76 2.55 2.27 6.28
CA GLY A 76 3.95 2.36 6.70
C GLY A 76 4.47 1.06 7.35
N LEU A 77 4.05 -0.08 6.82
CA LEU A 77 4.36 -1.42 7.35
C LEU A 77 5.31 -2.24 6.44
N ASP A 78 5.83 -1.66 5.36
CA ASP A 78 6.64 -2.37 4.36
C ASP A 78 7.87 -3.08 4.94
N ASP A 79 8.47 -2.51 5.99
CA ASP A 79 9.64 -3.07 6.67
C ASP A 79 9.28 -3.88 7.94
N ASN A 80 7.98 -4.09 8.22
CA ASN A 80 7.50 -4.73 9.45
C ASN A 80 6.59 -5.92 9.18
N CYS A 81 7.08 -6.89 8.41
CA CYS A 81 6.37 -8.13 8.08
C CYS A 81 5.92 -8.90 9.33
N ALA A 82 6.76 -8.92 10.37
CA ALA A 82 6.51 -9.60 11.65
C ALA A 82 5.30 -9.04 12.41
N ARG A 83 4.79 -7.85 12.06
CA ARG A 83 3.54 -7.31 12.62
C ARG A 83 2.34 -8.23 12.35
N CYS A 84 2.32 -8.90 11.20
CA CYS A 84 1.24 -9.77 10.76
C CYS A 84 1.71 -11.22 10.64
N HIS A 85 2.85 -11.43 9.99
CA HIS A 85 3.51 -12.72 9.85
C HIS A 85 4.39 -12.98 11.07
N HIS A 86 3.80 -13.05 12.25
CA HIS A 86 4.56 -13.25 13.49
C HIS A 86 5.14 -14.67 13.59
N VAL A 87 6.19 -14.81 14.40
CA VAL A 87 6.71 -16.11 14.86
C VAL A 87 6.67 -16.15 16.38
N TYR A 88 6.15 -17.25 16.93
CA TYR A 88 6.17 -17.52 18.37
C TYR A 88 7.01 -18.76 18.66
N THR A 89 7.95 -18.63 19.59
CA THR A 89 8.78 -19.73 20.09
C THR A 89 8.62 -19.80 21.60
N ASP A 90 8.26 -20.97 22.14
CA ASP A 90 8.00 -21.17 23.57
C ASP A 90 7.02 -20.14 24.19
N GLY A 91 6.05 -19.70 23.39
CA GLY A 91 5.05 -18.71 23.78
C GLY A 91 5.54 -17.26 23.77
N GLN A 92 6.77 -17.00 23.32
CA GLN A 92 7.35 -15.67 23.19
C GLN A 92 7.35 -15.23 21.72
N LEU A 93 7.00 -13.96 21.48
CA LEU A 93 7.07 -13.35 20.16
C LEU A 93 8.55 -13.14 19.79
N MET A 94 8.94 -13.58 18.59
CA MET A 94 10.27 -13.37 18.03
C MET A 94 10.25 -12.10 17.17
N PRO A 95 10.85 -10.98 17.61
CA PRO A 95 10.71 -9.69 16.93
C PRO A 95 11.51 -9.58 15.63
N ASP A 96 12.54 -10.40 15.47
CA ASP A 96 13.45 -10.39 14.31
C ASP A 96 13.15 -11.54 13.33
N GLU A 97 12.03 -12.24 13.53
CA GLU A 97 11.60 -13.36 12.69
C GLU A 97 10.17 -13.16 12.21
N SER A 98 9.92 -13.60 10.98
CA SER A 98 8.61 -13.54 10.35
C SER A 98 8.28 -14.81 9.57
N SER A 99 6.98 -15.02 9.35
CA SER A 99 6.38 -16.22 8.76
C SER A 99 5.64 -15.94 7.44
N GLU A 100 6.24 -15.14 6.56
CA GLU A 100 5.63 -14.73 5.26
C GLU A 100 5.26 -15.92 4.38
N ASP A 101 6.02 -17.02 4.46
CA ASP A 101 5.81 -18.22 3.68
C ASP A 101 4.71 -19.14 4.23
N SER A 102 4.09 -18.80 5.37
CA SER A 102 3.04 -19.59 6.02
C SER A 102 1.70 -18.87 6.05
N SER A 103 0.63 -19.64 5.84
CA SER A 103 -0.73 -19.15 6.00
C SER A 103 -1.13 -19.07 7.48
N CYS A 104 -2.00 -18.11 7.83
CA CYS A 104 -2.48 -17.99 9.21
C CYS A 104 -3.19 -19.26 9.70
N SER A 105 -3.85 -20.00 8.81
CA SER A 105 -4.61 -21.22 9.12
C SER A 105 -3.72 -22.36 9.60
N GLU A 106 -2.46 -22.45 9.17
CA GLU A 106 -1.53 -23.51 9.60
C GLU A 106 -1.36 -23.57 11.12
N CYS A 107 -1.40 -22.42 11.80
CA CYS A 107 -1.26 -22.35 13.26
C CYS A 107 -2.52 -21.89 14.00
N HIS A 108 -3.39 -21.10 13.36
CA HIS A 108 -4.56 -20.50 14.01
C HIS A 108 -5.88 -21.25 13.76
N MET A 109 -5.83 -22.34 12.99
CA MET A 109 -6.92 -23.28 12.86
C MET A 109 -6.62 -24.52 13.72
N SER A 110 -7.57 -24.93 14.55
CA SER A 110 -7.42 -26.11 15.40
C SER A 110 -7.17 -27.37 14.56
N GLN A 111 -6.05 -28.05 14.80
CA GLN A 111 -5.66 -29.25 14.03
C GLN A 111 -6.46 -30.50 14.42
N GLU A 112 -6.94 -30.59 15.67
CA GLU A 112 -7.73 -31.74 16.14
C GLU A 112 -9.20 -31.65 15.74
N LYS A 113 -9.74 -30.42 15.73
CA LYS A 113 -11.12 -30.09 15.35
C LYS A 113 -11.12 -28.74 14.68
N PRO A 114 -10.98 -28.69 13.34
CA PRO A 114 -11.08 -27.45 12.58
C PRO A 114 -12.29 -26.63 13.00
N ASN A 115 -12.06 -25.36 13.27
CA ASN A 115 -13.08 -24.42 13.68
C ASN A 115 -12.75 -23.06 13.09
N ASP A 116 -13.54 -22.66 12.10
CA ASP A 116 -13.38 -21.39 11.39
C ASP A 116 -13.43 -20.18 12.34
N LEU A 117 -14.17 -20.28 13.44
CA LEU A 117 -14.25 -19.20 14.43
C LEU A 117 -12.89 -18.87 15.04
N ASP A 118 -12.01 -19.85 15.22
CA ASP A 118 -10.68 -19.61 15.80
C ASP A 118 -9.84 -18.73 14.86
N LEU A 119 -9.82 -19.06 13.56
CA LEU A 119 -9.13 -18.30 12.53
C LEU A 119 -9.77 -16.92 12.33
N ILE A 120 -11.11 -16.85 12.25
CA ILE A 120 -11.87 -15.60 12.11
C ILE A 120 -11.56 -14.64 13.26
N VAL A 121 -11.49 -15.14 14.50
CA VAL A 121 -11.16 -14.31 15.66
C VAL A 121 -9.73 -13.78 15.56
N ARG A 122 -8.77 -14.52 14.98
CA ARG A 122 -7.41 -14.00 14.78
C ARG A 122 -7.34 -12.87 13.78
N TYR A 123 -8.02 -12.99 12.63
CA TYR A 123 -8.11 -11.89 11.66
C TYR A 123 -8.73 -10.63 12.28
N HIS A 124 -9.87 -10.78 12.97
CA HIS A 124 -10.50 -9.63 13.62
C HIS A 124 -9.63 -9.02 14.71
N LYS A 125 -8.94 -9.83 15.53
CA LYS A 125 -8.05 -9.29 16.56
C LYS A 125 -6.85 -8.58 15.97
N LEU A 126 -6.24 -9.09 14.92
CA LEU A 126 -5.06 -8.49 14.29
C LEU A 126 -5.42 -7.20 13.53
N CYS A 127 -6.27 -7.31 12.52
CA CYS A 127 -6.56 -6.21 11.59
C CYS A 127 -7.35 -5.09 12.28
N ARG A 128 -8.46 -5.44 12.95
CA ARG A 128 -9.37 -4.44 13.53
C ARG A 128 -8.74 -3.71 14.72
N SER A 129 -7.95 -4.40 15.55
CA SER A 129 -7.32 -3.74 16.70
C SER A 129 -6.28 -2.73 16.22
N CYS A 130 -5.47 -3.09 15.21
CA CYS A 130 -4.54 -2.14 14.58
C CYS A 130 -5.29 -0.91 14.05
N HIS A 131 -6.39 -1.10 13.31
CA HIS A 131 -7.18 0.02 12.79
C HIS A 131 -7.78 0.91 13.90
N LEU A 132 -8.22 0.30 15.01
CA LEU A 132 -8.74 1.03 16.16
C LEU A 132 -7.66 1.81 16.91
N GLU A 133 -6.49 1.20 17.12
CA GLU A 133 -5.33 1.80 17.78
C GLU A 133 -4.80 2.99 16.98
N GLU A 134 -4.59 2.80 15.69
CA GLU A 134 -4.10 3.82 14.76
C GLU A 134 -5.18 4.85 14.39
N LYS A 135 -6.45 4.55 14.70
CA LYS A 135 -7.63 5.32 14.29
C LYS A 135 -7.67 5.55 12.77
N LYS A 136 -7.26 4.54 12.01
CA LYS A 136 -7.14 4.54 10.55
C LYS A 136 -7.62 3.20 10.02
N GLY A 137 -8.26 3.21 8.86
CA GLY A 137 -8.78 1.99 8.23
C GLY A 137 -10.16 1.55 8.72
N PRO A 138 -10.74 0.50 8.10
CA PRO A 138 -12.10 0.05 8.35
C PRO A 138 -12.24 -0.66 9.72
N ILE A 139 -13.31 -0.38 10.45
CA ILE A 139 -13.56 -0.96 11.79
C ILE A 139 -14.93 -1.62 11.95
N THR A 140 -15.80 -1.44 10.96
CA THR A 140 -17.13 -2.06 10.90
C THR A 140 -17.16 -3.21 9.90
N CYS A 141 -18.10 -4.14 10.07
CA CYS A 141 -18.16 -5.36 9.27
C CYS A 141 -18.27 -5.07 7.76
N GLY A 142 -19.11 -4.11 7.37
CA GLY A 142 -19.37 -3.82 5.95
C GLY A 142 -18.31 -2.97 5.27
N GLU A 143 -17.42 -2.34 6.03
CA GLU A 143 -16.27 -1.61 5.47
C GLU A 143 -15.17 -2.57 5.03
N CYS A 144 -14.97 -3.68 5.75
CA CYS A 144 -14.06 -4.76 5.35
C CYS A 144 -14.75 -5.74 4.38
N HIS A 145 -15.90 -6.30 4.76
CA HIS A 145 -16.65 -7.29 3.99
C HIS A 145 -17.62 -6.60 3.03
N LYS A 146 -17.07 -5.86 2.08
CA LYS A 146 -17.86 -5.11 1.09
C LYS A 146 -18.69 -6.09 0.26
N LYS A 147 -19.96 -5.73 0.04
CA LYS A 147 -20.78 -6.47 -0.93
C LYS A 147 -20.15 -6.29 -2.31
N PRO A 148 -20.07 -7.36 -3.12
CA PRO A 148 -19.68 -7.24 -4.52
C PRO A 148 -20.65 -6.34 -5.29
#